data_AF-A0A059A3A9-F1
#
_entry.id   AF-A0A059A3A9-F1
#
_cell.length_a   1.000
_cell.length_b   1.000
_cell.length_c   1.000
_cell.angle_alpha   90.00
_cell.angle_beta   90.00
_cell.angle_gamma   90.00
#
_symmetry.space_group_name_H-M   'P 1'
#
loop_
_entity.id
_entity.type
_entity.pdbx_description
1 polymer ?
#
loop_
_entity_poly.entity_id
_entity_poly.type
_entity_poly.pdbx_seq_one_letter_code
_entity_poly.pdbx_strand_id
1 'polypeptide(L)'
;MALISVFSSLIHPQLRPMVSKMSLFDALIFLVIHAVDKLGLWHRLPVYMGLAYVGMRRHLHQRYNLIHVGSVDGKKYDTQAFNYRTADGRCNHPSDDVVGSRGTLFGRNMPPSTSTYGLMDPHPSVVASKLLARKEFIDNGKQFNMIACSWIQFMIHDWVDHMEETDQVEIEAPDEVAEKCPLKSFRFNKTKKVSTGSSHLKNGSLNIRTPWWDGSVIYGNDDNGERRVRTFKDGKLKISGDGLLEHDEKGIPISGDVRNSWAGFSLLQALFVKEHNTVCDMLKKYYPDLDDEKLYRHARLVTSAVIAKIHTIDWTVELLKTDTLLAGMRINCVYRMHSLLPDKLILRDVNSTILEHKCLPVAEEIPMREVVGRQGQRRLSKIGMEQMMVSLGHQACGALSLWNYPSWMRNLVPQDVDGKDRPDSIDMAALEIYRDRERGIARYNEFRRNVLMIPISRWEDLTDDKRVIRALREVYGDDVEKLDLLVGLHAEKKIKGFAISETAFFIFLLIASRRLEADRFFTTNFNTQTYTEKGLEWVNRTETLKDVIDRHFPDMTRKYMRCSSAFAVWDSQPTPTSHIPLYLRHAP
;
A
#
# COMPACT_ATOMS: atom_id res chain seq x y z
N MET A 1 -9.54 38.91 -6.13
CA MET A 1 -10.63 38.46 -7.02
C MET A 1 -10.46 38.93 -8.47
N ALA A 2 -10.05 40.18 -8.75
CA ALA A 2 -9.93 40.70 -10.13
C ALA A 2 -8.90 39.95 -11.02
N LEU A 3 -7.77 39.46 -10.49
CA LEU A 3 -6.76 38.74 -11.30
C LEU A 3 -7.21 37.33 -11.73
N ILE A 4 -8.04 36.65 -10.91
CA ILE A 4 -8.53 35.29 -11.21
C ILE A 4 -9.56 35.33 -12.36
N SER A 5 -10.30 36.44 -12.54
CA SER A 5 -11.22 36.57 -13.67
C SER A 5 -10.47 36.64 -15.00
N VAL A 6 -9.31 37.32 -15.03
CA VAL A 6 -8.44 37.46 -16.22
C VAL A 6 -7.92 36.10 -16.71
N PHE A 7 -7.57 35.19 -15.80
CA PHE A 7 -7.07 33.87 -16.14
C PHE A 7 -8.14 32.76 -16.13
N SER A 8 -9.42 33.10 -15.91
CA SER A 8 -10.49 32.09 -15.78
C SER A 8 -10.70 31.29 -17.08
N SER A 9 -10.38 31.87 -18.23
CA SER A 9 -10.40 31.20 -19.54
C SER A 9 -9.33 30.11 -19.66
N LEU A 10 -8.22 30.22 -18.93
CA LEU A 10 -7.13 29.25 -18.93
C LEU A 10 -7.39 28.06 -17.99
N ILE A 11 -8.34 28.18 -17.07
CA ILE A 11 -8.67 27.13 -16.09
C ILE A 11 -9.85 26.30 -16.59
N HIS A 12 -9.71 24.97 -16.51
CA HIS A 12 -10.80 24.05 -16.81
C HIS A 12 -12.07 24.41 -15.99
N PRO A 13 -13.26 24.52 -16.60
CA PRO A 13 -14.45 25.05 -15.94
C PRO A 13 -14.78 24.37 -14.60
N GLN A 14 -14.63 23.05 -14.54
CA GLN A 14 -14.93 22.25 -13.34
C GLN A 14 -13.91 22.42 -12.20
N LEU A 15 -12.75 23.05 -12.44
CA LEU A 15 -11.74 23.32 -11.42
C LEU A 15 -11.80 24.76 -10.90
N ARG A 16 -12.50 25.66 -11.59
CA ARG A 16 -12.64 27.08 -11.20
C ARG A 16 -13.10 27.28 -9.74
N PRO A 17 -14.07 26.52 -9.20
CA PRO A 17 -14.52 26.71 -7.81
C PRO A 17 -13.46 26.36 -6.76
N MET A 18 -12.52 25.45 -7.08
CA MET A 18 -11.41 25.13 -6.18
C MET A 18 -10.33 26.19 -6.27
N VAL A 19 -9.97 26.61 -7.49
CA VAL A 19 -8.94 27.62 -7.72
C VAL A 19 -9.36 29.00 -7.18
N SER A 20 -10.66 29.33 -7.19
CA SER A 20 -11.15 30.59 -6.63
C SER A 20 -10.96 30.70 -5.11
N LYS A 21 -10.73 29.59 -4.41
CA LYS A 21 -10.45 29.53 -2.97
C LYS A 21 -8.95 29.57 -2.65
N MET A 22 -8.09 29.52 -3.68
CA MET A 22 -6.64 29.52 -3.50
C MET A 22 -6.08 30.92 -3.21
N SER A 23 -4.95 30.96 -2.51
CA SER A 23 -4.15 32.18 -2.44
C SER A 23 -3.65 32.57 -3.85
N LEU A 24 -3.27 33.84 -4.06
CA LEU A 24 -2.75 34.29 -5.36
C LEU A 24 -1.52 33.47 -5.79
N PHE A 25 -0.62 33.19 -4.86
CA PHE A 25 0.58 32.39 -5.10
C PHE A 25 0.23 30.96 -5.54
N ASP A 26 -0.67 30.30 -4.80
CA ASP A 26 -1.10 28.94 -5.12
C ASP A 26 -1.88 28.87 -6.44
N ALA A 27 -2.67 29.91 -6.76
CA ALA A 27 -3.35 30.00 -8.04
C ALA A 27 -2.37 30.12 -9.22
N LEU A 28 -1.26 30.86 -9.07
CA LEU A 28 -0.20 30.92 -10.07
C LEU A 28 0.50 29.57 -10.24
N ILE A 29 0.82 28.87 -9.14
CA ILE A 29 1.34 27.50 -9.18
C ILE A 29 0.36 26.58 -9.92
N PHE A 30 -0.94 26.68 -9.58
CA PHE A 30 -1.99 25.91 -10.23
C PHE A 30 -2.02 26.15 -11.75
N LEU A 31 -1.92 27.41 -12.20
CA LEU A 31 -1.90 27.72 -13.63
C LEU A 31 -0.72 27.07 -14.35
N VAL A 32 0.47 27.01 -13.72
CA VAL A 32 1.65 26.33 -14.28
C VAL A 32 1.40 24.82 -14.39
N ILE A 33 0.99 24.15 -13.31
CA ILE A 33 0.74 22.71 -13.36
C ILE A 33 -0.39 22.37 -14.33
N HIS A 34 -1.44 23.20 -14.39
CA HIS A 34 -2.59 22.97 -15.24
C HIS A 34 -2.27 23.15 -16.73
N ALA A 35 -1.37 24.09 -17.06
CA ALA A 35 -0.86 24.23 -18.43
C ALA A 35 -0.06 22.98 -18.86
N VAL A 36 0.77 22.43 -17.97
CA VAL A 36 1.51 21.18 -18.24
C VAL A 36 0.56 19.99 -18.35
N ASP A 37 -0.48 19.92 -17.51
CA ASP A 37 -1.50 18.86 -17.54
C ASP A 37 -2.29 18.84 -18.85
N LYS A 38 -2.68 20.01 -19.36
CA LYS A 38 -3.38 20.11 -20.66
C LYS A 38 -2.58 19.58 -21.83
N LEU A 39 -1.25 19.63 -21.74
CA LEU A 39 -0.34 19.11 -22.76
C LEU A 39 0.03 17.64 -22.52
N GLY A 40 -0.28 17.08 -21.34
CA GLY A 40 0.09 15.72 -20.96
C GLY A 40 1.60 15.49 -20.93
N LEU A 41 2.36 16.52 -20.50
CA LEU A 41 3.82 16.53 -20.69
C LEU A 41 4.64 16.23 -19.45
N TRP A 42 4.13 16.35 -18.22
CA TRP A 42 5.00 16.39 -17.03
C TRP A 42 5.93 15.16 -16.91
N HIS A 43 5.41 13.97 -17.22
CA HIS A 43 6.15 12.71 -17.18
C HIS A 43 7.00 12.46 -18.44
N ARG A 44 7.02 13.39 -19.39
CA ARG A 44 7.87 13.42 -20.60
C ARG A 44 8.94 14.53 -20.56
N LEU A 45 8.86 15.42 -19.56
CA LEU A 45 9.85 16.47 -19.36
C LEU A 45 11.18 15.89 -18.87
N PRO A 46 12.30 16.61 -19.02
CA PRO A 46 13.54 16.30 -18.33
C PRO A 46 13.32 16.18 -16.81
N VAL A 47 14.10 15.31 -16.15
CA VAL A 47 13.89 14.96 -14.73
C VAL A 47 13.79 16.19 -13.82
N TYR A 48 14.66 17.19 -13.95
CA TYR A 48 14.60 18.39 -13.11
C TYR A 48 13.29 19.18 -13.25
N MET A 49 12.73 19.26 -14.47
CA MET A 49 11.43 19.91 -14.71
C MET A 49 10.27 19.05 -14.20
N GLY A 50 10.36 17.73 -14.38
CA GLY A 50 9.41 16.78 -13.80
C GLY A 50 9.35 16.89 -12.27
N LEU A 51 10.51 17.00 -11.61
CA LEU A 51 10.61 17.21 -10.17
C LEU A 51 10.04 18.56 -9.73
N ALA A 52 10.27 19.64 -10.48
CA ALA A 52 9.66 20.93 -10.20
C ALA A 52 8.13 20.85 -10.29
N TYR A 53 7.59 20.19 -11.31
CA TYR A 53 6.15 19.94 -11.46
C TYR A 53 5.59 19.14 -10.27
N VAL A 54 6.23 18.02 -9.91
CA VAL A 54 5.82 17.16 -8.80
C VAL A 54 5.89 17.91 -7.47
N GLY A 55 6.93 18.72 -7.24
CA GLY A 55 7.07 19.57 -6.05
C GLY A 55 5.95 20.60 -5.94
N MET A 56 5.64 21.30 -7.04
CA MET A 56 4.52 22.25 -7.12
C MET A 56 3.17 21.58 -6.84
N ARG A 57 2.91 20.42 -7.47
CA ARG A 57 1.66 19.69 -7.27
C ARG A 57 1.54 19.15 -5.85
N ARG A 58 2.62 18.63 -5.27
CA ARG A 58 2.66 18.19 -3.86
C ARG A 58 2.33 19.33 -2.90
N HIS A 59 2.92 20.51 -3.10
CA HIS A 59 2.63 21.70 -2.29
C HIS A 59 1.13 22.03 -2.30
N LEU A 60 0.50 22.06 -3.49
CA LEU A 60 -0.95 22.29 -3.58
C LEU A 60 -1.75 21.21 -2.86
N HIS A 61 -1.37 19.93 -2.99
CA HIS A 61 -2.03 18.85 -2.27
C HIS A 61 -1.88 18.95 -0.74
N GLN A 62 -0.71 19.35 -0.24
CA GLN A 62 -0.52 19.58 1.20
C GLN A 62 -1.43 20.69 1.72
N ARG A 63 -1.67 21.74 0.93
CA ARG A 63 -2.52 22.87 1.33
C ARG A 63 -4.02 22.60 1.21
N TYR A 64 -4.44 21.90 0.16
CA TYR A 64 -5.86 21.82 -0.22
C TYR A 64 -6.45 20.39 -0.13
N ASN A 65 -5.63 19.36 0.11
CA ASN A 65 -6.06 17.96 0.14
C ASN A 65 -5.69 17.24 1.45
N LEU A 66 -5.62 17.96 2.57
CA LEU A 66 -5.51 17.37 3.91
C LEU A 66 -6.67 17.88 4.78
N ILE A 67 -7.69 17.05 4.94
CA ILE A 67 -8.91 17.37 5.67
C ILE A 67 -8.93 16.55 6.96
N HIS A 68 -8.94 17.27 8.07
CA HIS A 68 -9.08 16.67 9.40
C HIS A 68 -10.52 16.18 9.62
N VAL A 69 -10.66 15.06 10.34
CA VAL A 69 -11.94 14.42 10.66
C VAL A 69 -11.97 14.15 12.16
N GLY A 70 -12.96 14.69 12.87
CA GLY A 70 -13.03 14.62 14.33
C GLY A 70 -12.49 15.85 15.02
N SER A 71 -12.47 15.80 16.35
CA SER A 71 -11.78 16.72 17.24
C SER A 71 -10.39 16.19 17.59
N VAL A 72 -9.51 17.12 17.96
CA VAL A 72 -8.17 16.84 18.47
C VAL A 72 -8.25 16.96 20.00
N ASP A 73 -8.49 15.81 20.66
CA ASP A 73 -8.80 15.75 22.10
C ASP A 73 -7.64 15.18 22.95
N GLY A 74 -6.45 15.00 22.37
CA GLY A 74 -5.29 14.53 23.10
C GLY A 74 -4.73 15.58 24.04
N LYS A 75 -3.86 15.13 24.95
CA LYS A 75 -3.18 15.94 25.95
C LYS A 75 -1.74 16.20 25.51
N LYS A 76 -1.18 17.31 26.00
CA LYS A 76 0.27 17.52 25.97
C LYS A 76 0.95 16.48 26.87
N TYR A 77 2.10 16.02 26.44
CA TYR A 77 2.93 15.06 27.17
C TYR A 77 4.40 15.47 27.00
N ASP A 78 5.27 14.90 27.84
CA ASP A 78 6.70 15.10 27.71
C ASP A 78 7.26 14.23 26.58
N THR A 79 7.68 14.86 25.48
CA THR A 79 8.25 14.16 24.33
C THR A 79 9.57 13.48 24.64
N GLN A 80 10.31 13.94 25.65
CA GLN A 80 11.59 13.33 26.06
C GLN A 80 11.36 12.01 26.80
N ALA A 81 10.29 11.91 27.58
CA ALA A 81 9.91 10.68 28.27
C ALA A 81 9.49 9.55 27.30
N PHE A 82 9.10 9.89 26.07
CA PHE A 82 8.66 8.94 25.05
C PHE A 82 9.61 8.91 23.85
N ASN A 83 10.91 8.77 24.04
CA ASN A 83 11.87 8.65 22.93
C ASN A 83 11.86 7.28 22.20
N TYR A 84 10.71 6.59 22.15
CA TYR A 84 10.50 5.28 21.52
C TYR A 84 9.09 5.16 20.95
N ARG A 85 8.88 4.21 20.02
CA ARG A 85 7.56 3.91 19.46
C ARG A 85 6.73 3.12 20.48
N THR A 86 5.60 3.67 20.89
CA THR A 86 4.65 3.04 21.83
C THR A 86 3.86 1.91 21.15
N ALA A 87 3.30 1.00 21.94
CA ALA A 87 2.60 -0.18 21.41
C ALA A 87 1.33 0.17 20.61
N ASP A 88 0.60 1.21 21.01
CA ASP A 88 -0.65 1.66 20.38
C ASP A 88 -0.50 2.92 19.51
N GLY A 89 0.74 3.39 19.30
CA GLY A 89 1.04 4.56 18.48
C GLY A 89 0.78 5.92 19.16
N ARG A 90 0.45 5.95 20.45
CA ARG A 90 0.34 7.20 21.23
C ARG A 90 1.67 7.91 21.43
N CYS A 91 1.58 9.15 21.87
CA CYS A 91 2.69 9.99 22.27
C CYS A 91 3.71 10.19 21.14
N ASN A 92 3.34 10.25 19.86
CA ASN A 92 4.25 10.58 18.75
C ASN A 92 4.14 12.06 18.33
N HIS A 93 2.92 12.52 18.03
CA HIS A 93 2.70 13.88 17.59
C HIS A 93 3.09 14.89 18.69
N PRO A 94 3.85 15.97 18.42
CA PRO A 94 4.51 16.76 19.47
C PRO A 94 3.56 17.45 20.46
N SER A 95 2.33 17.74 20.04
CA SER A 95 1.36 18.51 20.82
C SER A 95 0.12 17.73 21.23
N ASP A 96 0.01 16.46 20.83
CA ASP A 96 -1.18 15.62 21.07
C ASP A 96 -0.74 14.16 21.20
N ASP A 97 -1.05 13.52 22.33
CA ASP A 97 -0.67 12.13 22.62
C ASP A 97 -1.50 11.07 21.89
N VAL A 98 -2.65 11.41 21.30
CA VAL A 98 -3.57 10.45 20.67
C VAL A 98 -3.42 10.44 19.14
N VAL A 99 -2.97 11.53 18.52
CA VAL A 99 -2.82 11.60 17.05
C VAL A 99 -1.97 10.44 16.53
N GLY A 100 -2.56 9.68 15.59
CA GLY A 100 -1.93 8.54 14.95
C GLY A 100 -1.88 7.26 15.79
N SER A 101 -2.57 7.22 16.93
CA SER A 101 -2.77 6.00 17.71
C SER A 101 -3.87 5.11 17.12
N ARG A 102 -3.88 3.84 17.55
CA ARG A 102 -4.94 2.90 17.24
C ARG A 102 -6.30 3.42 17.70
N GLY A 103 -7.32 3.23 16.86
CA GLY A 103 -8.70 3.63 17.15
C GLY A 103 -9.00 5.09 16.82
N THR A 104 -8.08 5.80 16.17
CA THR A 104 -8.31 7.19 15.72
C THR A 104 -9.04 7.25 14.38
N LEU A 105 -9.67 8.40 14.12
CA LEU A 105 -10.42 8.65 12.89
C LEU A 105 -9.52 8.72 11.66
N PHE A 106 -9.97 8.13 10.56
CA PHE A 106 -9.37 8.36 9.25
C PHE A 106 -9.57 9.82 8.82
N GLY A 107 -8.47 10.50 8.52
CA GLY A 107 -8.50 11.77 7.78
C GLY A 107 -8.99 11.58 6.34
N ARG A 108 -9.20 12.69 5.63
CA ARG A 108 -9.61 12.66 4.21
C ARG A 108 -8.70 13.53 3.35
N ASN A 109 -8.57 13.16 2.07
CA ASN A 109 -7.91 14.01 1.07
C ASN A 109 -8.85 14.89 0.26
N MET A 110 -10.13 14.64 0.42
CA MET A 110 -11.19 15.28 -0.33
C MET A 110 -12.47 15.29 0.49
N PRO A 111 -13.40 16.21 0.21
CA PRO A 111 -14.71 16.19 0.81
C PRO A 111 -15.40 14.82 0.60
N PRO A 112 -16.37 14.45 1.45
CA PRO A 112 -17.23 13.30 1.18
C PRO A 112 -17.86 13.42 -0.20
N SER A 113 -18.06 12.27 -0.86
CA SER A 113 -18.64 12.26 -2.21
C SER A 113 -19.97 12.99 -2.27
N THR A 114 -20.12 13.80 -3.32
CA THR A 114 -21.37 14.46 -3.69
C THR A 114 -22.24 13.62 -4.63
N SER A 115 -21.82 12.39 -4.92
CA SER A 115 -22.54 11.47 -5.80
C SER A 115 -23.97 11.22 -5.31
N THR A 116 -24.92 11.35 -6.22
CA THR A 116 -26.34 11.04 -5.98
C THR A 116 -26.65 9.55 -6.17
N TYR A 117 -25.68 8.76 -6.64
CA TYR A 117 -25.83 7.34 -6.90
C TYR A 117 -25.81 6.52 -5.61
N GLY A 118 -26.71 5.55 -5.52
CA GLY A 118 -26.80 4.65 -4.38
C GLY A 118 -25.62 3.68 -4.26
N LEU A 119 -25.52 3.01 -3.09
CA LEU A 119 -24.48 2.02 -2.82
C LEU A 119 -24.52 0.83 -3.79
N MET A 120 -25.70 0.53 -4.33
CA MET A 120 -25.92 -0.57 -5.27
C MET A 120 -25.97 -0.13 -6.74
N ASP A 121 -25.61 1.12 -7.08
CA ASP A 121 -25.77 1.63 -8.45
C ASP A 121 -24.44 2.02 -9.14
N PRO A 122 -24.02 1.35 -10.23
CA PRO A 122 -24.54 0.08 -10.72
C PRO A 122 -24.22 -1.05 -9.73
N HIS A 123 -24.92 -2.19 -9.84
CA HIS A 123 -24.81 -3.25 -8.84
C HIS A 123 -23.35 -3.74 -8.67
N PRO A 124 -22.79 -3.81 -7.44
CA PRO A 124 -21.40 -4.20 -7.22
C PRO A 124 -21.01 -5.54 -7.86
N SER A 125 -21.90 -6.53 -7.81
CA SER A 125 -21.67 -7.84 -8.46
C SER A 125 -21.64 -7.75 -9.99
N VAL A 126 -22.38 -6.81 -10.60
CA VAL A 126 -22.33 -6.55 -12.05
C VAL A 126 -20.98 -5.94 -12.42
N VAL A 127 -20.51 -4.95 -11.66
CA VAL A 127 -19.18 -4.35 -11.83
C VAL A 127 -18.08 -5.40 -11.68
N ALA A 128 -18.13 -6.19 -10.60
CA ALA A 128 -17.18 -7.25 -10.32
C ALA A 128 -17.14 -8.29 -11.45
N SER A 129 -18.30 -8.77 -11.91
CA SER A 129 -18.37 -9.79 -12.95
C SER A 129 -17.99 -9.29 -14.34
N LYS A 130 -18.40 -8.07 -14.73
CA LYS A 130 -18.22 -7.56 -16.10
C LYS A 130 -16.88 -6.85 -16.30
N LEU A 131 -16.31 -6.23 -15.27
CA LEU A 131 -15.15 -5.34 -15.42
C LEU A 131 -13.92 -5.78 -14.62
N LEU A 132 -14.08 -6.48 -13.49
CA LEU A 132 -12.96 -6.83 -12.61
C LEU A 132 -12.49 -8.27 -12.78
N ALA A 133 -13.42 -9.23 -12.77
CA ALA A 133 -13.13 -10.67 -12.77
C ALA A 133 -12.12 -11.05 -13.86
N ARG A 134 -11.07 -11.77 -13.46
CA ARG A 134 -9.99 -12.16 -14.36
C ARG A 134 -10.48 -13.00 -15.52
N LYS A 135 -10.13 -12.59 -16.73
CA LYS A 135 -10.34 -13.36 -17.97
C LYS A 135 -9.05 -14.07 -18.37
N GLU A 136 -7.99 -13.28 -18.50
CA GLU A 136 -6.64 -13.74 -18.80
C GLU A 136 -5.70 -13.06 -17.80
N PHE A 137 -4.68 -13.77 -17.34
CA PHE A 137 -3.72 -13.20 -16.41
C PHE A 137 -2.80 -12.23 -17.16
N ILE A 138 -2.88 -10.96 -16.79
CA ILE A 138 -1.98 -9.91 -17.29
C ILE A 138 -0.94 -9.67 -16.20
N ASP A 139 0.35 -9.84 -16.49
CA ASP A 139 1.44 -9.61 -15.54
C ASP A 139 2.15 -8.26 -15.74
N ASN A 140 3.01 -7.88 -14.80
CA ASN A 140 3.89 -6.70 -14.91
C ASN A 140 5.23 -7.01 -15.61
N GLY A 141 5.30 -8.08 -16.40
CA GLY A 141 6.52 -8.56 -17.03
C GLY A 141 7.66 -8.73 -16.01
N LYS A 142 8.82 -8.14 -16.30
CA LYS A 142 10.00 -8.22 -15.42
C LYS A 142 10.08 -7.12 -14.36
N GLN A 143 9.16 -6.16 -14.36
CA GLN A 143 9.23 -4.97 -13.51
C GLN A 143 8.93 -5.28 -12.04
N PHE A 144 7.94 -6.14 -11.75
CA PHE A 144 7.42 -6.30 -10.40
C PHE A 144 7.09 -7.77 -10.08
N ASN A 145 7.75 -8.33 -9.08
CA ASN A 145 7.63 -9.74 -8.71
C ASN A 145 6.62 -9.97 -7.55
N MET A 146 6.47 -11.23 -7.13
CA MET A 146 5.58 -11.61 -6.03
C MET A 146 6.10 -11.23 -4.64
N ILE A 147 7.41 -10.97 -4.48
CA ILE A 147 7.96 -10.36 -3.24
C ILE A 147 7.40 -8.94 -3.10
N ALA A 148 7.36 -8.18 -4.20
CA ALA A 148 6.83 -6.82 -4.22
C ALA A 148 5.31 -6.76 -3.97
N CYS A 149 4.57 -7.74 -4.47
CA CYS A 149 3.16 -7.95 -4.13
C CYS A 149 2.97 -8.29 -2.64
N SER A 150 3.79 -9.20 -2.10
CA SER A 150 3.76 -9.55 -0.66
C SER A 150 4.09 -8.34 0.21
N TRP A 151 5.06 -7.54 -0.21
CA TRP A 151 5.53 -6.35 0.50
C TRP A 151 4.43 -5.32 0.68
N ILE A 152 3.61 -5.07 -0.35
CA ILE A 152 2.59 -4.03 -0.23
C ILE A 152 1.45 -4.45 0.70
N GLN A 153 1.08 -5.73 0.72
CA GLN A 153 0.18 -6.23 1.75
C GLN A 153 0.82 -6.15 3.15
N PHE A 154 2.12 -6.46 3.26
CA PHE A 154 2.89 -6.30 4.50
C PHE A 154 2.83 -4.86 5.04
N MET A 155 2.92 -3.87 4.17
CA MET A 155 2.73 -2.47 4.57
C MET A 155 1.27 -2.13 4.95
N ILE A 156 0.27 -2.69 4.27
CA ILE A 156 -1.13 -2.42 4.61
C ILE A 156 -1.48 -2.92 6.02
N HIS A 157 -0.83 -4.02 6.44
CA HIS A 157 -0.91 -4.52 7.80
C HIS A 157 -0.18 -3.67 8.84
N ASP A 158 0.70 -2.76 8.41
CA ASP A 158 1.28 -1.72 9.26
C ASP A 158 0.28 -0.56 9.39
N TRP A 159 -0.32 -0.11 8.27
CA TRP A 159 -0.97 1.20 8.24
C TRP A 159 -2.47 1.24 8.53
N VAL A 160 -3.28 0.35 7.93
CA VAL A 160 -4.73 0.62 7.82
C VAL A 160 -5.59 -0.63 7.90
N ASP A 161 -6.60 -0.59 8.77
CA ASP A 161 -7.75 -1.49 8.75
C ASP A 161 -8.97 -0.79 9.35
N HIS A 162 -10.15 -0.98 8.77
CA HIS A 162 -11.34 -0.26 9.19
C HIS A 162 -12.06 -1.01 10.30
N MET A 163 -12.48 -0.27 11.33
CA MET A 163 -13.38 -0.83 12.34
C MET A 163 -14.72 -1.24 11.71
N GLU A 164 -15.14 -2.46 11.98
CA GLU A 164 -16.43 -3.00 11.57
C GLU A 164 -17.47 -2.81 12.68
N GLU A 165 -18.73 -2.68 12.28
CA GLU A 165 -19.88 -2.76 13.16
C GLU A 165 -20.33 -4.22 13.33
N THR A 166 -21.24 -4.50 14.26
CA THR A 166 -21.80 -5.85 14.44
C THR A 166 -22.89 -6.17 13.42
N ASP A 167 -23.48 -5.16 12.79
CA ASP A 167 -24.54 -5.33 11.80
C ASP A 167 -24.01 -5.91 10.48
N GLN A 168 -24.64 -6.97 10.01
CA GLN A 168 -24.37 -7.56 8.71
C GLN A 168 -25.24 -6.95 7.61
N VAL A 169 -24.67 -6.87 6.41
CA VAL A 169 -25.36 -6.56 5.15
C VAL A 169 -25.16 -7.74 4.20
N GLU A 170 -26.19 -8.04 3.43
CA GLU A 170 -26.14 -9.03 2.36
C GLU A 170 -26.16 -8.33 0.99
N ILE A 171 -25.29 -8.78 0.08
CA ILE A 171 -25.35 -8.43 -1.35
C ILE A 171 -25.76 -9.69 -2.10
N GLU A 172 -26.90 -9.63 -2.77
CA GLU A 172 -27.39 -10.70 -3.66
C GLU A 172 -27.06 -10.34 -5.12
N ALA A 173 -26.46 -11.26 -5.87
CA ALA A 173 -26.12 -11.03 -7.26
C ALA A 173 -27.40 -11.04 -8.12
N PRO A 174 -27.62 -10.01 -8.96
CA PRO A 174 -28.80 -9.97 -9.82
C PRO A 174 -28.74 -11.06 -10.90
N ASP A 175 -29.90 -11.55 -11.33
CA ASP A 175 -30.06 -12.69 -12.25
C ASP A 175 -29.15 -12.60 -13.49
N GLU A 176 -28.99 -11.40 -14.05
CA GLU A 176 -28.15 -11.13 -15.22
C GLU A 176 -26.70 -11.63 -15.08
N VAL A 177 -26.13 -11.57 -13.87
CA VAL A 177 -24.75 -11.97 -13.60
C VAL A 177 -24.63 -13.11 -12.59
N ALA A 178 -25.75 -13.52 -11.98
CA ALA A 178 -25.76 -14.54 -10.93
C ALA A 178 -25.06 -15.83 -11.36
N GLU A 179 -25.26 -16.30 -12.60
CA GLU A 179 -24.59 -17.50 -13.15
C GLU A 179 -23.06 -17.39 -13.19
N LYS A 180 -22.52 -16.18 -13.39
CA LYS A 180 -21.07 -15.90 -13.48
C LYS A 180 -20.44 -15.57 -12.12
N CYS A 181 -21.24 -15.42 -11.07
CA CYS A 181 -20.77 -15.12 -9.73
C CYS A 181 -20.48 -16.42 -8.96
N PRO A 182 -19.27 -16.58 -8.38
CA PRO A 182 -18.95 -17.72 -7.53
C PRO A 182 -19.85 -17.84 -6.29
N LEU A 183 -20.30 -16.70 -5.77
CA LEU A 183 -21.25 -16.60 -4.67
C LEU A 183 -22.53 -15.93 -5.17
N LYS A 184 -23.69 -16.55 -4.93
CA LYS A 184 -25.01 -16.00 -5.32
C LYS A 184 -25.42 -14.85 -4.41
N SER A 185 -25.11 -14.96 -3.13
CA SER A 185 -25.12 -13.85 -2.17
C SER A 185 -23.95 -13.98 -1.20
N PHE A 186 -23.59 -12.90 -0.51
CA PHE A 186 -22.62 -12.94 0.57
C PHE A 186 -22.92 -11.88 1.63
N ARG A 187 -22.52 -12.18 2.87
CA ARG A 187 -22.71 -11.30 4.03
C ARG A 187 -21.39 -10.72 4.52
N PHE A 188 -21.45 -9.50 5.04
CA PHE A 188 -20.30 -8.82 5.63
C PHE A 188 -20.75 -7.76 6.63
N ASN A 189 -19.87 -7.39 7.54
CA ASN A 189 -20.14 -6.39 8.56
C ASN A 189 -20.04 -4.97 7.99
N LYS A 190 -20.92 -4.05 8.37
CA LYS A 190 -20.82 -2.63 7.94
C LYS A 190 -19.54 -1.97 8.46
N THR A 191 -19.07 -0.94 7.77
CA THR A 191 -18.00 -0.09 8.32
C THR A 191 -18.58 0.72 9.48
N LYS A 192 -17.97 0.67 10.68
CA LYS A 192 -18.42 1.44 11.85
C LYS A 192 -18.34 2.94 11.54
N LYS A 193 -19.48 3.63 11.69
CA LYS A 193 -19.57 5.09 11.59
C LYS A 193 -19.62 5.68 12.99
N VAL A 194 -18.74 6.64 13.25
CA VAL A 194 -18.65 7.34 14.54
C VAL A 194 -18.90 8.82 14.32
N SER A 195 -19.68 9.43 15.22
CA SER A 195 -19.91 10.87 15.20
C SER A 195 -18.61 11.62 15.43
N THR A 196 -18.35 12.66 14.65
CA THR A 196 -17.14 13.48 14.76
C THR A 196 -17.34 14.73 15.61
N GLY A 197 -18.58 15.03 16.00
CA GLY A 197 -18.95 16.31 16.61
C GLY A 197 -18.90 17.53 15.67
N SER A 198 -18.52 17.35 14.40
CA SER A 198 -18.41 18.43 13.42
C SER A 198 -19.71 18.66 12.64
N SER A 199 -20.05 19.93 12.38
CA SER A 199 -21.20 20.31 11.54
C SER A 199 -21.03 19.94 10.07
N HIS A 200 -19.79 19.94 9.56
CA HIS A 200 -19.48 19.71 8.15
C HIS A 200 -19.20 18.25 7.81
N LEU A 201 -18.62 17.49 8.74
CA LEU A 201 -18.19 16.10 8.55
C LEU A 201 -18.77 15.21 9.64
N LYS A 202 -20.11 15.11 9.72
CA LYS A 202 -20.83 14.51 10.86
C LYS A 202 -20.34 13.12 11.29
N ASN A 203 -19.90 12.29 10.35
CA ASN A 203 -19.48 10.92 10.60
C ASN A 203 -18.08 10.64 10.03
N GLY A 204 -17.32 9.78 10.72
CA GLY A 204 -16.05 9.23 10.24
C GLY A 204 -15.91 7.75 10.56
N SER A 205 -14.78 7.16 10.15
CA SER A 205 -14.44 5.74 10.37
C SER A 205 -13.16 5.65 11.18
N LEU A 206 -13.04 4.62 12.02
CA LEU A 206 -11.86 4.42 12.87
C LEU A 206 -10.88 3.44 12.22
N ASN A 207 -9.59 3.73 12.38
CA ASN A 207 -8.51 2.81 12.04
C ASN A 207 -8.20 1.90 13.23
N ILE A 208 -8.28 0.58 13.08
CA ILE A 208 -7.93 -0.36 14.16
C ILE A 208 -6.45 -0.74 14.16
N ARG A 209 -5.67 -0.22 13.20
CA ARG A 209 -4.22 -0.25 13.16
C ARG A 209 -3.64 1.12 13.53
N THR A 210 -2.35 1.17 13.86
CA THR A 210 -1.61 2.43 14.04
C THR A 210 -1.26 3.00 12.66
N PRO A 211 -1.76 4.19 12.25
CA PRO A 211 -1.41 4.78 10.95
C PRO A 211 0.04 5.28 10.84
N TRP A 212 0.79 5.30 11.94
CA TRP A 212 2.24 5.52 11.90
C TRP A 212 2.91 4.39 11.11
N TRP A 213 4.11 4.67 10.61
CA TRP A 213 4.92 3.63 9.98
C TRP A 213 5.89 3.05 11.01
N ASP A 214 5.34 2.23 11.90
CA ASP A 214 5.97 1.84 13.16
C ASP A 214 6.31 0.35 13.25
N GLY A 215 6.08 -0.40 12.17
CA GLY A 215 6.30 -1.84 12.10
C GLY A 215 5.23 -2.66 12.80
N SER A 216 4.06 -2.10 13.13
CA SER A 216 2.97 -2.78 13.85
C SER A 216 2.58 -4.13 13.23
N VAL A 217 2.84 -4.34 11.94
CA VAL A 217 2.70 -5.64 11.27
C VAL A 217 3.49 -6.77 11.94
N ILE A 218 4.61 -6.49 12.61
CA ILE A 218 5.39 -7.45 13.42
C ILE A 218 5.35 -7.18 14.92
N TYR A 219 5.05 -5.94 15.34
CA TYR A 219 5.05 -5.54 16.76
C TYR A 219 3.67 -5.54 17.43
N GLY A 220 2.58 -5.55 16.66
CA GLY A 220 1.22 -5.38 17.15
C GLY A 220 0.78 -3.92 17.17
N ASN A 221 -0.54 -3.72 17.36
CA ASN A 221 -1.19 -2.41 17.33
C ASN A 221 -1.66 -1.94 18.73
N ASP A 222 -1.34 -2.70 19.78
CA ASP A 222 -1.59 -2.37 21.18
C ASP A 222 -0.66 -3.18 22.10
N ASP A 223 -0.72 -2.92 23.40
CA ASP A 223 0.11 -3.61 24.39
C ASP A 223 -0.08 -5.13 24.41
N ASN A 224 -1.28 -5.63 24.07
CA ASN A 224 -1.54 -7.08 24.05
C ASN A 224 -0.86 -7.73 22.84
N GLY A 225 -0.94 -7.08 21.67
CA GLY A 225 -0.22 -7.49 20.47
C GLY A 225 1.29 -7.51 20.72
N GLU A 226 1.83 -6.44 21.33
CA GLU A 226 3.26 -6.35 21.66
C GLU A 226 3.70 -7.45 22.62
N ARG A 227 2.96 -7.67 23.72
CA ARG A 227 3.28 -8.75 24.66
C ARG A 227 3.23 -10.13 24.02
N ARG A 228 2.30 -10.35 23.07
CA ARG A 228 2.14 -11.64 22.40
C ARG A 228 3.38 -12.03 21.60
N VAL A 229 4.02 -11.08 20.92
CA VAL A 229 5.15 -11.33 20.02
C VAL A 229 6.52 -11.33 20.71
N ARG A 230 6.63 -10.74 21.90
CA ARG A 230 7.91 -10.63 22.63
C ARG A 230 8.29 -11.90 23.36
N THR A 231 9.60 -12.16 23.39
CA THR A 231 10.21 -13.21 24.23
C THR A 231 10.53 -12.74 25.64
N PHE A 232 10.56 -11.42 25.86
CA PHE A 232 11.06 -10.76 27.08
C PHE A 232 12.49 -11.16 27.46
N LYS A 233 13.28 -11.53 26.45
CA LYS A 233 14.70 -11.82 26.58
C LYS A 233 15.48 -11.09 25.48
N ASP A 234 16.49 -10.33 25.89
CA ASP A 234 17.40 -9.60 25.02
C ASP A 234 16.70 -8.71 23.97
N GLY A 235 15.49 -8.24 24.26
CA GLY A 235 14.66 -7.41 23.39
C GLY A 235 14.01 -8.17 22.23
N LYS A 236 14.12 -9.50 22.15
CA LYS A 236 13.79 -10.29 20.95
C LYS A 236 12.31 -10.60 20.80
N LEU A 237 11.93 -10.80 19.54
CA LEU A 237 10.64 -11.33 19.10
C LEU A 237 10.67 -12.84 18.88
N LYS A 238 9.53 -13.48 19.07
CA LYS A 238 9.31 -14.93 18.89
C LYS A 238 9.47 -15.34 17.43
N ILE A 239 10.21 -16.43 17.21
CA ILE A 239 10.44 -17.00 15.89
C ILE A 239 10.79 -18.49 16.05
N SER A 240 10.30 -19.36 15.18
CA SER A 240 10.57 -20.79 15.28
C SER A 240 11.99 -21.13 14.84
N GLY A 241 12.48 -22.32 15.24
CA GLY A 241 13.84 -22.77 14.95
C GLY A 241 14.14 -22.98 13.46
N ASP A 242 13.11 -23.16 12.63
CA ASP A 242 13.20 -23.20 11.15
C ASP A 242 13.26 -21.80 10.51
N GLY A 243 13.19 -20.74 11.32
CA GLY A 243 13.22 -19.34 10.89
C GLY A 243 11.86 -18.79 10.44
N LEU A 244 10.78 -19.56 10.51
CA LEU A 244 9.42 -19.11 10.22
C LEU A 244 8.75 -18.50 11.46
N LEU A 245 7.51 -18.04 11.31
CA LEU A 245 6.71 -17.58 12.45
C LEU A 245 6.29 -18.77 13.32
N GLU A 246 6.34 -18.58 14.64
CA GLU A 246 5.67 -19.49 15.57
C GLU A 246 4.15 -19.46 15.35
N HIS A 247 3.46 -20.53 15.74
CA HIS A 247 2.01 -20.64 15.65
C HIS A 247 1.43 -20.93 17.02
N ASP A 248 0.25 -20.37 17.32
CA ASP A 248 -0.49 -20.76 18.52
C ASP A 248 -1.16 -22.13 18.37
N GLU A 249 -1.82 -22.60 19.44
CA GLU A 249 -2.52 -23.89 19.48
C GLU A 249 -3.60 -24.04 18.40
N LYS A 250 -4.10 -22.92 17.84
CA LYS A 250 -5.13 -22.89 16.78
C LYS A 250 -4.52 -22.83 15.38
N GLY A 251 -3.19 -22.83 15.28
CA GLY A 251 -2.44 -22.71 14.02
C GLY A 251 -2.45 -21.31 13.44
N ILE A 252 -2.67 -20.27 14.26
CA ILE A 252 -2.60 -18.87 13.84
C ILE A 252 -1.16 -18.39 14.06
N PRO A 253 -0.53 -17.73 13.07
CA PRO A 253 0.83 -17.20 13.25
C PRO A 253 0.90 -16.18 14.38
N ILE A 254 2.02 -16.22 15.11
CA ILE A 254 2.35 -15.26 16.16
C ILE A 254 3.18 -14.15 15.51
N SER A 255 2.51 -13.04 15.19
CA SER A 255 3.12 -11.80 14.72
C SER A 255 2.21 -10.62 15.09
N GLY A 256 2.56 -9.42 14.65
CA GLY A 256 1.86 -8.19 15.03
C GLY A 256 0.44 -8.12 14.49
N ASP A 257 0.26 -8.34 13.18
CA ASP A 257 -1.05 -8.42 12.53
C ASP A 257 -1.05 -9.54 11.46
N VAL A 258 -1.99 -10.48 11.56
CA VAL A 258 -2.06 -11.67 10.70
C VAL A 258 -3.39 -11.82 9.97
N ARG A 259 -4.26 -10.80 10.03
CA ARG A 259 -5.64 -10.85 9.54
C ARG A 259 -5.70 -10.91 8.00
N ASN A 260 -6.39 -11.90 7.42
CA ASN A 260 -6.52 -12.07 5.96
C ASN A 260 -5.15 -12.22 5.26
N SER A 261 -4.20 -12.90 5.91
CA SER A 261 -2.82 -13.07 5.42
C SER A 261 -2.64 -14.28 4.50
N TRP A 262 -1.46 -14.39 3.87
CA TRP A 262 -1.04 -15.53 3.04
C TRP A 262 0.46 -15.81 3.19
N ALA A 263 0.94 -16.92 2.66
CA ALA A 263 2.29 -17.43 2.88
C ALA A 263 3.42 -16.44 2.50
N GLY A 264 3.31 -15.75 1.36
CA GLY A 264 4.32 -14.77 0.94
C GLY A 264 4.41 -13.56 1.87
N PHE A 265 3.29 -13.15 2.44
CA PHE A 265 3.25 -12.11 3.48
C PHE A 265 3.90 -12.59 4.79
N SER A 266 3.60 -13.80 5.26
CA SER A 266 4.16 -14.34 6.50
C SER A 266 5.67 -14.61 6.40
N LEU A 267 6.17 -14.92 5.20
CA LEU A 267 7.59 -14.98 4.91
C LEU A 267 8.29 -13.64 5.20
N LEU A 268 7.68 -12.51 4.81
CA LEU A 268 8.25 -11.19 5.07
C LEU A 268 8.19 -10.83 6.56
N GLN A 269 7.11 -11.17 7.26
CA GLN A 269 7.05 -11.02 8.72
C GLN A 269 8.21 -11.77 9.39
N ALA A 270 8.41 -13.04 9.04
CA ALA A 270 9.52 -13.83 9.57
C ALA A 270 10.89 -13.20 9.25
N LEU A 271 11.11 -12.71 8.03
CA LEU A 271 12.34 -12.03 7.64
C LEU A 271 12.63 -10.79 8.51
N PHE A 272 11.62 -9.94 8.78
CA PHE A 272 11.82 -8.74 9.60
C PHE A 272 11.86 -9.02 11.10
N VAL A 273 11.28 -10.13 11.57
CA VAL A 273 11.52 -10.65 12.92
C VAL A 273 12.98 -11.08 13.07
N LYS A 274 13.57 -11.77 12.08
CA LYS A 274 15.01 -12.09 12.07
C LYS A 274 15.87 -10.83 12.05
N GLU A 275 15.49 -9.83 11.24
CA GLU A 275 16.20 -8.54 11.19
C GLU A 275 16.17 -7.84 12.55
N HIS A 276 15.00 -7.74 13.18
CA HIS A 276 14.86 -7.19 14.52
C HIS A 276 15.75 -7.91 15.54
N ASN A 277 15.69 -9.25 15.57
CA ASN A 277 16.47 -10.05 16.51
C ASN A 277 17.98 -9.89 16.30
N THR A 278 18.42 -9.72 15.04
CA THR A 278 19.83 -9.46 14.71
C THR A 278 20.26 -8.05 15.12
N VAL A 279 19.38 -7.07 15.01
CA VAL A 279 19.60 -5.72 15.56
C VAL A 279 19.71 -5.78 17.09
N CYS A 280 18.87 -6.56 17.77
CA CYS A 280 18.98 -6.77 19.21
C CYS A 280 20.34 -7.38 19.60
N ASP A 281 20.81 -8.40 18.87
CA ASP A 281 22.13 -9.02 19.09
C ASP A 281 23.27 -8.01 18.89
N MET A 282 23.17 -7.19 17.84
CA MET A 282 24.12 -6.11 17.59
C MET A 282 24.10 -5.09 18.74
N LEU A 283 22.93 -4.62 19.16
CA LEU A 283 22.81 -3.64 20.23
C LEU A 283 23.31 -4.19 21.57
N LYS A 284 23.00 -5.45 21.91
CA LYS A 284 23.48 -6.10 23.13
C LYS A 284 25.00 -6.20 23.16
N LYS A 285 25.63 -6.46 22.01
CA LYS A 285 27.09 -6.52 21.87
C LYS A 285 27.77 -5.18 22.14
N TYR A 286 27.21 -4.07 21.63
CA TYR A 286 27.81 -2.74 21.76
C TYR A 286 27.36 -1.97 23.01
N TYR A 287 26.19 -2.31 23.55
CA TYR A 287 25.60 -1.70 24.73
C TYR A 287 25.14 -2.79 25.73
N PRO A 288 26.08 -3.48 26.42
CA PRO A 288 25.77 -4.65 27.26
C PRO A 288 24.81 -4.35 28.43
N ASP A 289 24.79 -3.10 28.90
CA ASP A 289 23.98 -2.65 30.04
C ASP A 289 22.50 -2.43 29.69
N LEU A 290 22.13 -2.49 28.42
CA LEU A 290 20.72 -2.41 28.03
C LEU A 290 19.97 -3.67 28.47
N ASP A 291 18.86 -3.44 29.17
CA ASP A 291 17.87 -4.45 29.51
C ASP A 291 17.01 -4.81 28.28
N ASP A 292 16.14 -5.82 28.45
CA ASP A 292 15.23 -6.31 27.42
C ASP A 292 14.37 -5.19 26.81
N GLU A 293 13.81 -4.31 27.65
CA GLU A 293 12.90 -3.25 27.23
C GLU A 293 13.61 -2.19 26.39
N LYS A 294 14.81 -1.76 26.81
CA LYS A 294 15.61 -0.78 26.06
C LYS A 294 16.09 -1.36 24.74
N LEU A 295 16.53 -2.62 24.72
CA LEU A 295 16.93 -3.30 23.47
C LEU A 295 15.76 -3.37 22.49
N TYR A 296 14.59 -3.82 22.95
CA TYR A 296 13.37 -3.88 22.16
C TYR A 296 13.01 -2.51 21.56
N ARG A 297 13.00 -1.45 22.37
CA ARG A 297 12.66 -0.08 21.92
C ARG A 297 13.60 0.43 20.84
N HIS A 298 14.91 0.29 21.02
CA HIS A 298 15.89 0.70 20.01
C HIS A 298 15.81 -0.17 18.75
N ALA A 299 15.68 -1.49 18.89
CA ALA A 299 15.57 -2.38 17.74
C ALA A 299 14.28 -2.16 16.94
N ARG A 300 13.16 -1.82 17.59
CA ARG A 300 11.90 -1.42 16.93
C ARG A 300 12.07 -0.15 16.12
N LEU A 301 12.75 0.87 16.66
CA LEU A 301 13.08 2.10 15.92
C LEU A 301 13.90 1.79 14.67
N VAL A 302 15.02 1.07 14.83
CA VAL A 302 15.92 0.71 13.72
C VAL A 302 15.17 -0.07 12.64
N THR A 303 14.46 -1.13 13.03
CA THR A 303 13.79 -2.01 12.07
C THR A 303 12.64 -1.30 11.34
N SER A 304 11.82 -0.51 12.05
CA SER A 304 10.76 0.29 11.40
C SER A 304 11.33 1.33 10.42
N ALA A 305 12.49 1.91 10.72
CA ALA A 305 13.19 2.80 9.80
C ALA A 305 13.78 2.08 8.59
N VAL A 306 14.33 0.87 8.76
CA VAL A 306 14.77 0.01 7.64
C VAL A 306 13.59 -0.31 6.72
N ILE A 307 12.45 -0.73 7.28
CA ILE A 307 11.21 -0.99 6.53
C ILE A 307 10.80 0.25 5.73
N ALA A 308 10.76 1.42 6.39
CA ALA A 308 10.39 2.68 5.76
C ALA A 308 11.35 3.08 4.62
N LYS A 309 12.65 2.90 4.82
CA LYS A 309 13.69 3.19 3.84
C LYS A 309 13.56 2.28 2.62
N ILE A 310 13.53 0.96 2.81
CA ILE A 310 13.38 -0.04 1.72
C ILE A 310 12.13 0.26 0.89
N HIS A 311 10.98 0.50 1.53
CA HIS A 311 9.78 0.80 0.78
C HIS A 311 9.92 2.09 -0.06
N THR A 312 10.63 3.10 0.46
CA THR A 312 10.80 4.40 -0.20
C THR A 312 11.71 4.33 -1.41
N ILE A 313 12.92 3.78 -1.25
CA ILE A 313 14.00 3.91 -2.25
C ILE A 313 14.21 2.64 -3.09
N ASP A 314 13.57 1.52 -2.73
CA ASP A 314 13.66 0.26 -3.47
C ASP A 314 12.28 -0.11 -4.04
N TRP A 315 11.29 -0.42 -3.18
CA TRP A 315 9.96 -0.88 -3.63
C TRP A 315 9.24 0.14 -4.51
N THR A 316 9.22 1.41 -4.09
CA THR A 316 8.48 2.45 -4.83
C THR A 316 9.15 2.80 -6.16
N VAL A 317 10.47 2.67 -6.24
CA VAL A 317 11.25 2.89 -7.47
C VAL A 317 10.93 1.82 -8.52
N GLU A 318 10.72 0.57 -8.09
CA GLU A 318 10.25 -0.49 -9.00
C GLU A 318 8.77 -0.33 -9.39
N LEU A 319 7.92 0.18 -8.49
CA LEU A 319 6.52 0.48 -8.80
C LEU A 319 6.39 1.59 -9.87
N LEU A 320 7.21 2.64 -9.77
CA LEU A 320 7.21 3.81 -10.64
C LEU A 320 8.54 3.92 -11.39
N LYS A 321 8.80 2.99 -12.31
CA LYS A 321 10.07 2.76 -12.98
C LYS A 321 10.42 3.85 -14.01
N THR A 322 10.66 5.06 -13.51
CA THR A 322 11.03 6.25 -14.30
C THR A 322 12.11 7.05 -13.58
N ASP A 323 12.97 7.75 -14.33
CA ASP A 323 14.06 8.55 -13.77
C ASP A 323 13.56 9.68 -12.86
N THR A 324 12.39 10.28 -13.15
CA THR A 324 11.81 11.34 -12.32
C THR A 324 11.44 10.83 -10.93
N LEU A 325 10.90 9.61 -10.85
CA LEU A 325 10.40 9.05 -9.59
C LEU A 325 11.48 8.29 -8.81
N LEU A 326 12.56 7.86 -9.47
CA LEU A 326 13.82 7.52 -8.79
C LEU A 326 14.30 8.67 -7.88
N ALA A 327 13.93 9.92 -8.20
CA ALA A 327 14.32 11.10 -7.44
C ALA A 327 13.29 11.63 -6.41
N GLY A 328 12.08 11.05 -6.27
CA GLY A 328 11.13 11.53 -5.25
C GLY A 328 9.90 10.67 -5.02
N MET A 329 9.77 10.04 -3.84
CA MET A 329 8.66 9.13 -3.53
C MET A 329 8.14 9.23 -2.09
N ARG A 330 6.83 8.89 -1.88
CA ARG A 330 6.14 8.23 -0.71
C ARG A 330 4.56 8.52 -0.66
N ILE A 331 3.64 7.61 -0.15
CA ILE A 331 2.20 7.16 -0.44
C ILE A 331 1.07 6.99 0.71
N ASN A 332 -0.30 6.74 0.50
CA ASN A 332 -1.22 5.87 1.36
C ASN A 332 -2.68 5.42 0.91
N CYS A 333 -3.48 6.06 0.04
CA CYS A 333 -4.94 5.68 -0.07
C CYS A 333 -5.36 4.79 -1.27
N VAL A 334 -4.41 4.17 -1.96
CA VAL A 334 -4.56 3.65 -3.34
C VAL A 334 -3.97 2.25 -3.47
N TYR A 335 -4.02 1.52 -2.35
CA TYR A 335 -3.39 0.22 -2.15
C TYR A 335 -4.33 -0.97 -2.26
N ARG A 336 -5.49 -0.80 -2.91
CA ARG A 336 -6.34 -1.93 -3.30
C ARG A 336 -5.76 -2.60 -4.55
N MET A 337 -4.71 -3.38 -4.31
CA MET A 337 -3.85 -3.97 -5.33
C MET A 337 -4.04 -5.49 -5.46
N HIS A 338 -5.23 -6.00 -5.13
CA HIS A 338 -5.54 -7.43 -5.19
C HIS A 338 -5.33 -8.05 -6.58
N SER A 339 -5.49 -7.25 -7.65
CA SER A 339 -5.18 -7.65 -9.04
C SER A 339 -3.71 -8.05 -9.28
N LEU A 340 -2.79 -7.71 -8.36
CA LEU A 340 -1.39 -8.19 -8.39
C LEU A 340 -1.27 -9.69 -8.08
N LEU A 341 -2.21 -10.29 -7.36
CA LEU A 341 -2.11 -11.71 -6.99
C LEU A 341 -2.49 -12.60 -8.19
N PRO A 342 -1.71 -13.63 -8.54
CA PRO A 342 -2.07 -14.59 -9.58
C PRO A 342 -3.16 -15.55 -9.09
N ASP A 343 -3.62 -16.48 -9.93
CA ASP A 343 -4.46 -17.60 -9.46
C ASP A 343 -3.63 -18.79 -8.97
N LYS A 344 -2.36 -18.86 -9.39
CA LYS A 344 -1.40 -19.89 -8.99
C LYS A 344 -0.05 -19.28 -8.61
N LEU A 345 0.57 -19.85 -7.58
CA LEU A 345 1.96 -19.62 -7.19
C LEU A 345 2.84 -20.66 -7.89
N ILE A 346 3.93 -20.21 -8.51
CA ILE A 346 4.88 -21.07 -9.22
C ILE A 346 6.04 -21.38 -8.27
N LEU A 347 6.07 -22.60 -7.74
CA LEU A 347 7.15 -23.07 -6.89
C LEU A 347 8.34 -23.51 -7.75
N ARG A 348 9.54 -23.04 -7.39
CA ARG A 348 10.80 -23.36 -8.08
C ARG A 348 11.53 -24.48 -7.34
N ASP A 349 12.20 -25.35 -8.08
CA ASP A 349 13.07 -26.38 -7.48
C ASP A 349 14.46 -25.80 -7.20
N VAL A 350 14.77 -25.55 -5.93
CA VAL A 350 16.09 -25.04 -5.49
C VAL A 350 17.18 -26.12 -5.46
N ASN A 351 16.83 -27.39 -5.54
CA ASN A 351 17.79 -28.50 -5.55
C ASN A 351 18.23 -28.90 -6.97
N SER A 352 17.53 -28.41 -8.00
CA SER A 352 17.87 -28.65 -9.40
C SER A 352 19.14 -27.90 -9.81
N THR A 353 19.81 -28.40 -10.87
CA THR A 353 20.89 -27.66 -11.53
C THR A 353 20.37 -26.32 -12.06
N ILE A 354 21.11 -25.24 -11.79
CA ILE A 354 20.77 -23.90 -12.25
C ILE A 354 20.90 -23.87 -13.78
N LEU A 355 19.78 -23.66 -14.48
CA LEU A 355 19.77 -23.50 -15.94
C LEU A 355 20.45 -22.18 -16.36
N GLU A 356 20.77 -22.05 -17.65
CA GLU A 356 21.21 -20.76 -18.22
C GLU A 356 20.25 -19.64 -17.78
N HIS A 357 20.80 -18.49 -17.36
CA HIS A 357 20.09 -17.31 -16.85
C HIS A 357 19.62 -17.33 -15.38
N LYS A 358 20.10 -18.24 -14.53
CA LYS A 358 19.76 -18.34 -13.09
C LYS A 358 18.27 -18.62 -12.79
N CYS A 359 17.47 -18.96 -13.81
CA CYS A 359 16.06 -19.29 -13.63
C CYS A 359 15.92 -20.80 -13.35
N LEU A 360 15.27 -21.14 -12.23
CA LEU A 360 15.09 -22.53 -11.81
C LEU A 360 13.86 -23.18 -12.49
N PRO A 361 13.86 -24.51 -12.70
CA PRO A 361 12.69 -25.21 -13.22
C PRO A 361 11.52 -25.12 -12.24
N VAL A 362 10.31 -25.27 -12.77
CA VAL A 362 9.07 -25.31 -11.99
C VAL A 362 8.96 -26.67 -11.30
N ALA A 363 8.84 -26.66 -9.98
CA ALA A 363 8.59 -27.85 -9.17
C ALA A 363 7.09 -28.16 -9.08
N GLU A 364 6.28 -27.13 -8.81
CA GLU A 364 4.83 -27.28 -8.56
C GLU A 364 4.11 -25.96 -8.91
N GLU A 365 2.91 -26.03 -9.47
CA GLU A 365 1.99 -24.90 -9.54
C GLU A 365 0.93 -25.03 -8.45
N ILE A 366 0.98 -24.17 -7.44
CA ILE A 366 0.10 -24.25 -6.27
C ILE A 366 -1.06 -23.26 -6.44
N PRO A 367 -2.33 -23.68 -6.38
CA PRO A 367 -3.45 -22.75 -6.37
C PRO A 367 -3.34 -21.76 -5.21
N MET A 368 -3.59 -20.46 -5.46
CA MET A 368 -3.44 -19.43 -4.43
C MET A 368 -4.30 -19.68 -3.19
N ARG A 369 -5.46 -20.33 -3.34
CA ARG A 369 -6.32 -20.73 -2.21
C ARG A 369 -5.60 -21.59 -1.18
N GLU A 370 -4.61 -22.39 -1.60
CA GLU A 370 -3.87 -23.27 -0.70
C GLU A 370 -2.73 -22.56 0.05
N VAL A 371 -2.35 -21.36 -0.40
CA VAL A 371 -1.30 -20.55 0.23
C VAL A 371 -1.86 -19.37 1.04
N VAL A 372 -3.17 -19.30 1.23
CA VAL A 372 -3.86 -18.25 2.00
C VAL A 372 -4.29 -18.77 3.38
N GLY A 373 -4.33 -17.87 4.37
CA GLY A 373 -4.79 -18.17 5.72
C GLY A 373 -4.03 -19.32 6.37
N ARG A 374 -4.74 -20.10 7.20
CA ARG A 374 -4.14 -21.20 7.99
C ARG A 374 -3.58 -22.34 7.12
N GLN A 375 -4.23 -22.65 6.00
CA GLN A 375 -3.71 -23.65 5.06
C GLN A 375 -2.37 -23.20 4.47
N GLY A 376 -2.27 -21.91 4.13
CA GLY A 376 -1.05 -21.34 3.60
C GLY A 376 0.13 -21.40 4.54
N GLN A 377 -0.10 -21.23 5.84
CA GLN A 377 0.96 -21.38 6.83
C GLN A 377 1.50 -22.82 6.88
N ARG A 378 0.61 -23.81 6.85
CA ARG A 378 1.01 -25.24 6.80
C ARG A 378 1.77 -25.57 5.52
N ARG A 379 1.39 -24.96 4.39
CA ARG A 379 2.13 -25.09 3.13
C ARG A 379 3.50 -24.43 3.23
N LEU A 380 3.59 -23.22 3.80
CA LEU A 380 4.85 -22.50 3.99
C LEU A 380 5.85 -23.28 4.84
N SER A 381 5.42 -23.91 5.94
CA SER A 381 6.30 -24.77 6.76
C SER A 381 6.87 -25.97 6.01
N LYS A 382 6.19 -26.47 4.98
CA LYS A 382 6.70 -27.56 4.13
C LYS A 382 7.64 -27.07 3.04
N ILE A 383 7.39 -25.88 2.50
CA ILE A 383 8.20 -25.26 1.43
C ILE A 383 9.51 -24.69 2.01
N GLY A 384 9.45 -24.07 3.20
CA GLY A 384 10.56 -23.37 3.81
C GLY A 384 10.82 -21.98 3.24
N MET A 385 11.61 -21.18 3.96
CA MET A 385 11.86 -19.77 3.59
C MET A 385 12.60 -19.61 2.27
N GLU A 386 13.65 -20.42 2.04
CA GLU A 386 14.53 -20.25 0.87
C GLU A 386 13.79 -20.53 -0.43
N GLN A 387 13.14 -21.70 -0.53
CA GLN A 387 12.40 -22.08 -1.72
C GLN A 387 11.24 -21.10 -2.00
N MET A 388 10.54 -20.66 -0.95
CA MET A 388 9.46 -19.67 -1.09
C MET A 388 9.99 -18.32 -1.58
N MET A 389 11.05 -17.78 -0.97
CA MET A 389 11.64 -16.50 -1.36
C MET A 389 12.10 -16.50 -2.82
N VAL A 390 12.83 -17.54 -3.22
CA VAL A 390 13.34 -17.69 -4.60
C VAL A 390 12.17 -17.80 -5.59
N SER A 391 11.12 -18.54 -5.24
CA SER A 391 9.93 -18.70 -6.07
C SER A 391 9.19 -17.38 -6.28
N LEU A 392 8.99 -16.62 -5.19
CA LEU A 392 8.38 -15.29 -5.26
C LEU A 392 9.23 -14.31 -6.08
N GLY A 393 10.56 -14.40 -5.95
CA GLY A 393 11.50 -13.57 -6.72
C GLY A 393 11.44 -13.79 -8.23
N HIS A 394 11.18 -15.03 -8.66
CA HIS A 394 11.11 -15.42 -10.07
C HIS A 394 9.73 -15.33 -10.71
N GLN A 395 8.68 -15.04 -9.94
CA GLN A 395 7.33 -14.93 -10.46
C GLN A 395 6.92 -13.45 -10.57
N ALA A 396 6.51 -13.03 -11.76
CA ALA A 396 5.87 -11.74 -11.97
C ALA A 396 4.51 -11.69 -11.26
N CYS A 397 4.17 -10.55 -10.67
CA CYS A 397 2.83 -10.32 -10.16
C CYS A 397 1.91 -9.75 -11.28
N GLY A 398 0.60 -9.80 -11.05
CA GLY A 398 -0.42 -9.31 -11.97
C GLY A 398 -0.38 -7.78 -12.17
N ALA A 399 -0.82 -7.28 -13.32
CA ALA A 399 -0.95 -5.86 -13.58
C ALA A 399 -2.26 -5.27 -13.02
N LEU A 400 -2.23 -4.02 -12.55
CA LEU A 400 -3.43 -3.28 -12.12
C LEU A 400 -4.25 -2.81 -13.33
N SER A 401 -5.07 -3.72 -13.86
CA SER A 401 -5.87 -3.54 -15.07
C SER A 401 -7.26 -4.18 -14.90
N LEU A 402 -8.21 -3.78 -15.76
CA LEU A 402 -9.51 -4.44 -15.84
C LEU A 402 -9.36 -5.90 -16.27
N TRP A 403 -10.33 -6.73 -15.89
CA TRP A 403 -10.33 -8.18 -16.13
C TRP A 403 -9.08 -8.91 -15.64
N ASN A 404 -8.53 -8.47 -14.51
CA ASN A 404 -7.37 -9.09 -13.89
C ASN A 404 -7.53 -9.33 -12.38
N TYR A 405 -8.75 -9.25 -11.82
CA TYR A 405 -9.02 -9.51 -10.42
C TYR A 405 -9.08 -11.02 -10.13
N PRO A 406 -8.36 -11.55 -9.12
CA PRO A 406 -8.18 -12.99 -8.97
C PRO A 406 -9.49 -13.73 -8.73
N SER A 407 -9.70 -14.84 -9.43
CA SER A 407 -10.95 -15.60 -9.39
C SER A 407 -11.25 -16.14 -8.00
N TRP A 408 -10.21 -16.53 -7.27
CA TRP A 408 -10.32 -17.09 -5.93
C TRP A 408 -10.74 -16.07 -4.87
N MET A 409 -10.47 -14.78 -5.09
CA MET A 409 -10.88 -13.71 -4.16
C MET A 409 -12.36 -13.35 -4.28
N ARG A 410 -13.04 -13.83 -5.32
CA ARG A 410 -14.50 -13.70 -5.47
C ARG A 410 -15.29 -14.75 -4.67
N ASN A 411 -14.58 -15.67 -4.01
CA ASN A 411 -15.12 -16.58 -3.00
C ASN A 411 -14.02 -16.83 -1.95
N LEU A 412 -13.74 -15.78 -1.18
CA LEU A 412 -12.71 -15.74 -0.15
C LEU A 412 -13.33 -15.95 1.24
N VAL A 413 -12.69 -16.74 2.09
CA VAL A 413 -13.02 -16.84 3.51
C VAL A 413 -12.31 -15.68 4.23
N PRO A 414 -13.03 -14.66 4.74
CA PRO A 414 -12.42 -13.56 5.47
C PRO A 414 -12.13 -13.97 6.93
N GLN A 415 -11.32 -13.16 7.61
CA GLN A 415 -10.91 -13.39 8.99
C GLN A 415 -11.29 -12.21 9.91
N ASP A 416 -11.56 -12.55 11.17
CA ASP A 416 -11.63 -11.61 12.28
C ASP A 416 -10.24 -11.05 12.62
N VAL A 417 -10.22 -10.02 13.46
CA VAL A 417 -8.98 -9.31 13.86
C VAL A 417 -7.97 -10.22 14.55
N ASP A 418 -8.45 -11.29 15.20
CA ASP A 418 -7.60 -12.31 15.84
C ASP A 418 -7.05 -13.35 14.85
N GLY A 419 -7.41 -13.27 13.56
CA GLY A 419 -7.00 -14.21 12.52
C GLY A 419 -7.92 -15.44 12.39
N LYS A 420 -9.07 -15.46 13.08
CA LYS A 420 -10.04 -16.56 12.98
C LYS A 420 -10.88 -16.45 11.71
N ASP A 421 -11.05 -17.57 11.01
CA ASP A 421 -11.89 -17.65 9.82
C ASP A 421 -13.37 -17.40 10.16
N ARG A 422 -14.03 -16.55 9.36
CA ARG A 422 -15.47 -16.29 9.43
C ARG A 422 -16.24 -17.34 8.63
N PRO A 423 -17.49 -17.65 9.02
CA PRO A 423 -18.31 -18.64 8.30
C PRO A 423 -18.74 -18.16 6.91
N ASP A 424 -19.00 -16.85 6.76
CA ASP A 424 -19.48 -16.27 5.51
C ASP A 424 -18.32 -15.91 4.59
N SER A 425 -18.24 -16.59 3.43
CA SER A 425 -17.32 -16.18 2.36
C SER A 425 -17.81 -14.91 1.67
N ILE A 426 -16.89 -14.17 1.06
CA ILE A 426 -17.17 -12.88 0.41
C ILE A 426 -16.67 -12.86 -1.03
N ASP A 427 -17.36 -12.08 -1.88
CA ASP A 427 -16.82 -11.64 -3.16
C ASP A 427 -16.06 -10.33 -2.93
N MET A 428 -14.73 -10.40 -2.82
CA MET A 428 -13.91 -9.24 -2.48
C MET A 428 -13.99 -8.15 -3.56
N ALA A 429 -14.11 -8.50 -4.84
CA ALA A 429 -14.22 -7.52 -5.91
C ALA A 429 -15.50 -6.69 -5.79
N ALA A 430 -16.63 -7.36 -5.49
CA ALA A 430 -17.90 -6.68 -5.26
C ALA A 430 -17.87 -5.88 -3.94
N LEU A 431 -17.29 -6.44 -2.88
CA LEU A 431 -17.17 -5.78 -1.59
C LEU A 431 -16.33 -4.50 -1.69
N GLU A 432 -15.23 -4.49 -2.44
CA GLU A 432 -14.39 -3.30 -2.59
C GLU A 432 -15.14 -2.14 -3.26
N ILE A 433 -15.92 -2.41 -4.31
CA ILE A 433 -16.81 -1.41 -4.93
C ILE A 433 -17.80 -0.86 -3.90
N TYR A 434 -18.45 -1.76 -3.13
CA TYR A 434 -19.37 -1.35 -2.08
C TYR A 434 -18.69 -0.49 -1.01
N ARG A 435 -17.48 -0.84 -0.56
CA ARG A 435 -16.77 -0.12 0.52
C ARG A 435 -16.41 1.31 0.14
N ASP A 436 -15.98 1.56 -1.10
CA ASP A 436 -15.67 2.94 -1.53
C ASP A 436 -16.92 3.83 -1.46
N ARG A 437 -18.06 3.29 -1.93
CA ARG A 437 -19.36 3.96 -1.88
C ARG A 437 -19.84 4.14 -0.42
N GLU A 438 -19.78 3.10 0.41
CA GLU A 438 -20.22 3.10 1.81
C GLU A 438 -19.50 4.18 2.65
N ARG A 439 -18.20 4.32 2.40
CA ARG A 439 -17.30 5.25 3.10
C ARG A 439 -17.35 6.66 2.50
N GLY A 440 -18.18 6.89 1.49
CA GLY A 440 -18.33 8.20 0.84
C GLY A 440 -17.03 8.68 0.20
N ILE A 441 -16.26 7.77 -0.39
CA ILE A 441 -15.13 8.12 -1.26
C ILE A 441 -15.68 8.58 -2.60
N ALA A 442 -15.12 9.67 -3.14
CA ALA A 442 -15.54 10.19 -4.44
C ALA A 442 -15.36 9.13 -5.54
N ARG A 443 -16.35 9.05 -6.44
CA ARG A 443 -16.23 8.29 -7.70
C ARG A 443 -15.14 8.89 -8.59
N TYR A 444 -14.72 8.15 -9.62
CA TYR A 444 -13.48 8.45 -10.35
C TYR A 444 -13.37 9.90 -10.84
N ASN A 445 -14.40 10.44 -11.47
CA ASN A 445 -14.31 11.78 -12.06
C ASN A 445 -14.32 12.91 -11.01
N GLU A 446 -15.16 12.76 -9.98
CA GLU A 446 -15.16 13.65 -8.82
C GLU A 446 -13.82 13.58 -8.06
N PHE A 447 -13.26 12.38 -7.92
CA PHE A 447 -11.96 12.15 -7.31
C PHE A 447 -10.87 12.93 -8.05
N ARG A 448 -10.81 12.82 -9.38
CA ARG A 448 -9.87 13.58 -10.23
C ARG A 448 -9.98 15.09 -10.01
N ARG A 449 -11.20 15.65 -10.00
CA ARG A 449 -11.39 17.08 -9.70
C ARG A 449 -10.82 17.45 -8.33
N ASN A 450 -11.14 16.64 -7.32
CA ASN A 450 -10.72 16.89 -5.95
C ASN A 450 -9.19 16.86 -5.81
N VAL A 451 -8.49 16.05 -6.61
CA VAL A 451 -7.02 16.07 -6.70
C VAL A 451 -6.50 16.96 -7.83
N LEU A 452 -7.24 18.03 -8.19
CA LEU A 452 -6.81 19.06 -9.13
C LEU A 452 -6.44 18.53 -10.53
N MET A 453 -7.00 17.39 -10.96
CA MET A 453 -6.79 16.83 -12.29
C MET A 453 -7.93 17.22 -13.23
N ILE A 454 -7.64 17.21 -14.54
CA ILE A 454 -8.65 17.39 -15.57
C ILE A 454 -9.58 16.16 -15.55
N PRO A 455 -10.91 16.35 -15.35
CA PRO A 455 -11.88 15.25 -15.41
C PRO A 455 -12.03 14.74 -16.84
N ILE A 456 -12.44 13.48 -16.99
CA ILE A 456 -12.81 12.91 -18.29
C ILE A 456 -14.19 13.42 -18.73
N SER A 457 -14.40 13.54 -20.04
CA SER A 457 -15.68 13.93 -20.64
C SER A 457 -16.35 12.78 -21.39
N ARG A 458 -15.55 11.78 -21.79
CA ARG A 458 -15.95 10.56 -22.50
C ARG A 458 -14.99 9.42 -22.16
N TRP A 459 -15.38 8.19 -22.46
CA TRP A 459 -14.58 7.00 -22.15
C TRP A 459 -13.24 6.94 -22.88
N GLU A 460 -13.15 7.52 -24.08
CA GLU A 460 -11.92 7.62 -24.86
C GLU A 460 -10.86 8.49 -24.19
N ASP A 461 -11.24 9.37 -23.27
CA ASP A 461 -10.26 10.16 -22.49
C ASP A 461 -9.58 9.30 -21.41
N LEU A 462 -10.17 8.15 -21.05
CA LEU A 462 -9.67 7.23 -20.02
C LEU A 462 -8.72 6.16 -20.59
N THR A 463 -9.06 5.62 -21.77
CA THR A 463 -8.36 4.48 -22.37
C THR A 463 -8.59 4.39 -23.88
N ASP A 464 -7.61 3.84 -24.59
CA ASP A 464 -7.69 3.60 -26.04
C ASP A 464 -8.25 2.19 -26.38
N ASP A 465 -8.44 1.30 -25.39
CA ASP A 465 -8.97 -0.05 -25.63
C ASP A 465 -10.49 -0.01 -25.88
N LYS A 466 -10.87 -0.23 -27.15
CA LYS A 466 -12.27 -0.26 -27.61
C LYS A 466 -13.13 -1.32 -26.90
N ARG A 467 -12.53 -2.43 -26.43
CA ARG A 467 -13.24 -3.46 -25.65
C ARG A 467 -13.57 -2.93 -24.26
N VAL A 468 -12.62 -2.25 -23.62
CA VAL A 468 -12.83 -1.60 -22.32
C VAL A 468 -13.92 -0.56 -22.43
N ILE A 469 -13.82 0.34 -23.41
CA ILE A 469 -14.83 1.39 -23.63
C ILE A 469 -16.23 0.79 -23.80
N ARG A 470 -16.38 -0.29 -24.57
CA ARG A 470 -17.67 -0.97 -24.74
C ARG A 470 -18.22 -1.53 -23.42
N ALA A 471 -17.37 -2.18 -22.64
CA ALA A 471 -17.78 -2.73 -21.34
C ALA A 471 -18.11 -1.64 -20.32
N LEU A 472 -17.39 -0.51 -20.35
CA LEU A 472 -17.72 0.66 -19.52
C LEU A 472 -19.08 1.23 -19.91
N ARG A 473 -19.36 1.39 -21.21
CA ARG A 473 -20.68 1.81 -21.71
C ARG A 473 -21.79 0.85 -21.31
N GLU A 474 -21.53 -0.46 -21.34
CA GLU A 474 -22.49 -1.48 -20.94
C GLU A 474 -22.87 -1.39 -19.45
N VAL A 475 -21.91 -1.06 -18.57
CA VAL A 475 -22.14 -1.02 -17.12
C VAL A 475 -22.58 0.35 -16.61
N TYR A 476 -22.04 1.43 -17.18
CA TYR A 476 -22.21 2.81 -16.70
C TYR A 476 -23.02 3.70 -17.67
N GLY A 477 -23.35 3.22 -18.87
CA GLY A 477 -23.92 4.06 -19.92
C GLY A 477 -22.90 5.06 -20.45
N ASP A 478 -23.37 6.24 -20.86
CA ASP A 478 -22.49 7.35 -21.27
C ASP A 478 -22.18 8.33 -20.13
N ASP A 479 -22.65 8.05 -18.90
CA ASP A 479 -22.37 8.90 -17.75
C ASP A 479 -21.04 8.54 -17.05
N VAL A 480 -20.02 9.34 -17.34
CA VAL A 480 -18.69 9.24 -16.73
C VAL A 480 -18.66 9.56 -15.24
N GLU A 481 -19.66 10.26 -14.69
CA GLU A 481 -19.74 10.54 -13.24
C GLU A 481 -20.08 9.30 -12.43
N LYS A 482 -20.71 8.30 -13.07
CA LYS A 482 -21.09 7.05 -12.44
C LYS A 482 -19.91 6.09 -12.27
N LEU A 483 -18.79 6.32 -12.96
CA LEU A 483 -17.62 5.43 -12.94
C LEU A 483 -17.03 5.27 -11.53
N ASP A 484 -17.03 4.05 -11.01
CA ASP A 484 -16.42 3.74 -9.71
C ASP A 484 -14.91 4.00 -9.73
N LEU A 485 -14.38 4.46 -8.59
CA LEU A 485 -12.96 4.79 -8.45
C LEU A 485 -12.05 3.61 -8.83
N LEU A 486 -12.26 2.43 -8.23
CA LEU A 486 -11.44 1.25 -8.50
C LEU A 486 -11.39 0.89 -9.99
N VAL A 487 -12.54 0.92 -10.67
CA VAL A 487 -12.65 0.65 -12.11
C VAL A 487 -11.88 1.69 -12.91
N GLY A 488 -12.05 2.98 -12.58
CA GLY A 488 -11.32 4.06 -13.24
C GLY A 488 -9.81 3.93 -13.07
N LEU A 489 -9.31 3.65 -11.86
CA LEU A 489 -7.88 3.43 -11.62
C LEU A 489 -7.30 2.26 -12.43
N HIS A 490 -8.07 1.18 -12.60
CA HIS A 490 -7.65 0.02 -13.39
C HIS A 490 -7.72 0.28 -14.90
N ALA A 491 -8.75 0.99 -15.36
CA ALA A 491 -8.96 1.32 -16.78
C ALA A 491 -8.04 2.43 -17.31
N GLU A 492 -7.62 3.36 -16.44
CA GLU A 492 -6.82 4.52 -16.81
C GLU A 492 -5.51 4.11 -17.49
N LYS A 493 -5.24 4.70 -18.65
CA LYS A 493 -4.00 4.52 -19.40
C LYS A 493 -2.80 4.85 -18.52
N LYS A 494 -1.91 3.88 -18.35
CA LYS A 494 -0.74 4.00 -17.48
C LYS A 494 0.38 4.79 -18.15
N ILE A 495 1.09 5.60 -17.37
CA ILE A 495 2.35 6.22 -17.79
C ILE A 495 3.37 5.09 -17.99
N LYS A 496 4.23 5.20 -19.01
CA LYS A 496 5.27 4.19 -19.27
C LYS A 496 6.16 4.03 -18.03
N GLY A 497 6.31 2.79 -17.56
CA GLY A 497 7.04 2.44 -16.33
C GLY A 497 6.22 2.53 -15.04
N PHE A 498 4.98 3.04 -15.06
CA PHE A 498 4.11 3.04 -13.89
C PHE A 498 3.25 1.78 -13.84
N ALA A 499 3.29 1.07 -12.70
CA ALA A 499 2.36 -0.03 -12.41
C ALA A 499 0.99 0.47 -11.89
N ILE A 500 0.87 1.75 -11.53
CA ILE A 500 -0.35 2.38 -11.00
C ILE A 500 -0.82 3.53 -11.91
N SER A 501 -2.08 3.94 -11.76
CA SER A 501 -2.61 5.08 -12.51
C SER A 501 -2.04 6.43 -12.02
N GLU A 502 -2.08 7.46 -12.86
CA GLU A 502 -1.67 8.82 -12.48
C GLU A 502 -2.59 9.37 -11.38
N THR A 503 -3.89 9.09 -11.47
CA THR A 503 -4.87 9.45 -10.43
C THR A 503 -4.48 8.85 -9.08
N ALA A 504 -4.06 7.58 -9.07
CA ALA A 504 -3.54 6.96 -7.86
C ALA A 504 -2.25 7.68 -7.42
N PHE A 505 -1.30 7.87 -8.33
CA PHE A 505 0.00 8.46 -8.06
C PHE A 505 -0.06 9.82 -7.34
N PHE A 506 -1.02 10.71 -7.61
CA PHE A 506 -1.08 11.99 -6.88
C PHE A 506 -1.52 11.86 -5.42
N ILE A 507 -2.31 10.84 -5.09
CA ILE A 507 -2.52 10.45 -3.69
C ILE A 507 -1.28 9.78 -3.12
N PHE A 508 -0.52 9.02 -3.94
CA PHE A 508 0.78 8.52 -3.54
C PHE A 508 1.62 9.73 -3.08
N LEU A 509 1.98 10.62 -4.00
CA LEU A 509 2.82 11.80 -3.79
C LEU A 509 2.60 12.54 -2.46
N LEU A 510 1.34 12.76 -2.08
CA LEU A 510 0.99 13.44 -0.84
C LEU A 510 1.29 12.58 0.40
N ILE A 511 0.72 11.37 0.48
CA ILE A 511 0.53 10.78 1.81
C ILE A 511 1.80 10.18 2.41
N ALA A 512 2.78 9.65 1.68
CA ALA A 512 4.04 9.26 2.35
C ALA A 512 5.16 10.25 2.31
N SER A 513 5.06 11.33 1.55
CA SER A 513 5.74 12.54 2.04
C SER A 513 5.26 12.78 3.48
N ARG A 514 3.94 12.76 3.70
CA ARG A 514 3.35 12.96 5.03
C ARG A 514 3.64 11.86 6.06
N ARG A 515 3.64 10.56 5.74
CA ARG A 515 3.87 9.48 6.72
C ARG A 515 5.19 9.61 7.46
N LEU A 516 6.15 10.35 6.93
CA LEU A 516 7.41 10.54 7.62
C LEU A 516 7.89 11.97 7.77
N GLU A 517 7.34 12.93 7.03
CA GLU A 517 7.45 14.35 7.44
C GLU A 517 6.64 14.62 8.73
N ALA A 518 5.60 13.84 9.01
CA ALA A 518 4.75 14.01 10.20
C ALA A 518 5.15 13.12 11.40
N ASP A 519 6.10 12.20 11.24
CA ASP A 519 6.54 11.29 12.29
C ASP A 519 7.86 11.78 12.89
N ARG A 520 7.90 12.00 14.21
CA ARG A 520 9.09 12.52 14.88
C ARG A 520 10.28 11.58 14.74
N PHE A 521 10.04 10.26 14.67
CA PHE A 521 11.09 9.26 14.59
C PHE A 521 11.75 9.19 13.22
N PHE A 522 11.23 9.90 12.22
CA PHE A 522 11.85 10.12 10.92
C PHE A 522 12.30 11.57 10.71
N THR A 523 12.10 12.44 11.70
CA THR A 523 12.46 13.86 11.66
C THR A 523 13.28 14.23 12.90
N THR A 524 12.66 14.83 13.92
CA THR A 524 13.36 15.41 15.08
C THR A 524 14.13 14.38 15.91
N ASN A 525 13.63 13.14 15.98
CA ASN A 525 14.20 12.04 16.73
C ASN A 525 14.94 11.02 15.84
N PHE A 526 15.16 11.33 14.56
CA PHE A 526 16.00 10.51 13.68
C PHE A 526 17.49 10.84 13.90
N ASN A 527 18.01 10.44 15.06
CA ASN A 527 19.36 10.78 15.52
C ASN A 527 19.96 9.68 16.40
N THR A 528 21.27 9.76 16.65
CA THR A 528 22.03 8.76 17.42
C THR A 528 21.62 8.69 18.89
N GLN A 529 21.06 9.75 19.46
CA GLN A 529 20.56 9.74 20.84
C GLN A 529 19.33 8.82 20.99
N THR A 530 18.44 8.82 19.99
CA THR A 530 17.21 8.03 20.01
C THR A 530 17.45 6.61 19.44
N TYR A 531 18.21 6.49 18.35
CA TYR A 531 18.43 5.21 17.67
C TYR A 531 19.65 4.42 18.17
N THR A 532 20.49 5.01 19.04
CA THR A 532 21.90 4.65 19.25
C THR A 532 22.77 4.91 18.03
N GLU A 533 24.09 5.02 18.23
CA GLU A 533 25.04 5.19 17.13
C GLU A 533 25.00 4.00 16.17
N LYS A 534 25.05 2.78 16.72
CA LYS A 534 25.05 1.55 15.93
C LYS A 534 23.71 1.27 15.25
N GLY A 535 22.61 1.62 15.91
CA GLY A 535 21.28 1.51 15.30
C GLY A 535 21.10 2.45 14.12
N LEU A 536 21.53 3.72 14.23
CA LEU A 536 21.45 4.65 13.10
C LEU A 536 22.41 4.27 11.96
N GLU A 537 23.61 3.78 12.29
CA GLU A 537 24.54 3.20 11.33
C GLU A 537 23.92 2.04 10.55
N TRP A 538 23.15 1.16 11.23
CA TRP A 538 22.43 0.06 10.58
C TRP A 538 21.40 0.55 9.56
N VAL A 539 20.60 1.56 9.92
CA VAL A 539 19.62 2.18 9.00
C VAL A 539 20.34 2.82 7.81
N ASN A 540 21.44 3.55 8.07
CA ASN A 540 22.17 4.26 7.02
C ASN A 540 22.88 3.33 6.04
N ARG A 541 23.33 2.15 6.47
CA ARG A 541 24.00 1.16 5.60
C ARG A 541 23.03 0.26 4.82
N THR A 542 21.78 0.14 5.26
CA THR A 542 20.79 -0.72 4.61
C THR A 542 20.03 0.11 3.58
N GLU A 543 20.15 -0.21 2.29
CA GLU A 543 19.52 0.54 1.20
C GLU A 543 18.34 -0.21 0.60
N THR A 544 18.44 -1.53 0.50
CA THR A 544 17.52 -2.36 -0.30
C THR A 544 17.03 -3.58 0.47
N LEU A 545 15.95 -4.20 -0.02
CA LEU A 545 15.52 -5.50 0.49
C LEU A 545 16.59 -6.58 0.25
N LYS A 546 17.40 -6.44 -0.81
CA LYS A 546 18.52 -7.33 -1.09
C LYS A 546 19.50 -7.39 0.09
N ASP A 547 19.81 -6.26 0.72
CA ASP A 547 20.74 -6.20 1.85
C ASP A 547 20.22 -7.00 3.06
N VAL A 548 18.92 -6.93 3.33
CA VAL A 548 18.26 -7.70 4.40
C VAL A 548 18.26 -9.20 4.03
N ILE A 549 17.92 -9.55 2.79
CA ILE A 549 17.98 -10.95 2.34
C ILE A 549 19.40 -11.50 2.46
N ASP A 550 20.43 -10.77 2.04
CA ASP A 550 21.82 -11.20 2.10
C ASP A 550 22.34 -11.36 3.53
N ARG A 551 21.82 -10.58 4.48
CA ARG A 551 22.17 -10.72 5.90
C ARG A 551 21.71 -12.05 6.49
N HIS A 552 20.55 -12.55 6.05
CA HIS A 552 19.94 -13.78 6.57
C HIS A 552 20.15 -14.99 5.66
N PHE A 553 20.43 -14.77 4.38
CA PHE A 553 20.65 -15.79 3.35
C PHE A 553 21.81 -15.37 2.41
N PRO A 554 23.08 -15.41 2.87
CA PRO A 554 24.22 -14.80 2.18
C PRO A 554 24.53 -15.32 0.77
N ASP A 555 24.08 -16.53 0.45
CA ASP A 555 24.29 -17.15 -0.85
C ASP A 555 23.08 -16.99 -1.79
N MET A 556 21.91 -16.61 -1.29
CA MET A 556 20.65 -16.64 -2.05
C MET A 556 20.67 -15.69 -3.24
N THR A 557 20.93 -14.40 -3.02
CA THR A 557 20.91 -13.43 -4.12
C THR A 557 22.08 -13.67 -5.08
N ARG A 558 23.23 -14.14 -4.57
CA ARG A 558 24.39 -14.53 -5.39
C ARG A 558 24.04 -15.66 -6.34
N LYS A 559 23.35 -16.70 -5.86
CA LYS A 559 22.96 -17.88 -6.65
C LYS A 559 21.81 -17.61 -7.59
N TYR A 560 20.77 -16.90 -7.14
CA TYR A 560 19.47 -16.89 -7.81
C TYR A 560 19.03 -15.52 -8.36
N MET A 561 19.74 -14.43 -8.06
CA MET A 561 19.35 -13.09 -8.50
C MET A 561 20.34 -12.53 -9.53
N ARG A 562 19.81 -11.89 -10.59
CA ARG A 562 20.54 -11.14 -11.62
C ARG A 562 20.20 -9.66 -11.63
N CYS A 563 18.96 -9.32 -11.29
CA CYS A 563 18.47 -7.96 -11.27
C CYS A 563 19.07 -7.13 -10.13
N SER A 564 18.90 -5.81 -10.22
CA SER A 564 19.46 -4.86 -9.23
C SER A 564 18.62 -4.77 -7.94
N SER A 565 17.30 -4.93 -8.05
CA SER A 565 16.36 -4.87 -6.92
C SER A 565 15.75 -6.24 -6.66
N ALA A 566 15.56 -6.60 -5.38
CA ALA A 566 14.87 -7.83 -5.00
C ALA A 566 13.36 -7.80 -5.30
N PHE A 567 12.80 -6.64 -5.70
CA PHE A 567 11.39 -6.48 -6.11
C PHE A 567 11.15 -6.63 -7.61
N ALA A 568 12.21 -6.59 -8.43
CA ALA A 568 12.15 -6.95 -9.84
C ALA A 568 12.18 -8.48 -10.01
N VAL A 569 11.78 -9.01 -11.16
CA VAL A 569 11.84 -10.46 -11.39
C VAL A 569 13.32 -10.90 -11.46
N TRP A 570 13.71 -11.90 -10.67
CA TRP A 570 15.12 -12.19 -10.35
C TRP A 570 16.00 -12.63 -11.52
N ASP A 571 15.43 -13.21 -12.57
CA ASP A 571 16.13 -13.60 -13.80
C ASP A 571 16.27 -12.44 -14.81
N SER A 572 15.71 -11.26 -14.51
CA SER A 572 15.80 -10.08 -15.36
C SER A 572 17.21 -9.50 -15.42
N GLN A 573 17.52 -8.84 -16.53
CA GLN A 573 18.81 -8.18 -16.70
C GLN A 573 18.94 -7.03 -15.71
N PRO A 574 20.14 -6.78 -15.16
CA PRO A 574 20.39 -5.63 -14.30
C PRO A 574 20.09 -4.33 -15.05
N THR A 575 19.68 -3.31 -14.32
CA THR A 575 19.37 -2.00 -14.93
C THR A 575 20.67 -1.45 -15.53
N PRO A 576 20.71 -1.10 -16.84
CA PRO A 576 21.91 -0.54 -17.45
C PRO A 576 22.30 0.77 -16.77
N THR A 577 23.59 0.94 -16.47
CA THR A 577 24.08 2.22 -15.96
C THR A 577 23.99 3.26 -17.06
N SER A 578 23.16 4.29 -16.86
CA SER A 578 23.13 5.45 -17.76
C SER A 578 24.22 6.45 -17.38
N HIS A 579 25.04 6.82 -18.36
CA HIS A 579 26.11 7.81 -18.23
C HIS A 579 25.59 9.26 -18.23
N ILE A 580 24.31 9.48 -18.56
CA ILE A 580 23.68 10.79 -18.47
C ILE A 580 23.35 11.06 -16.99
N PRO A 581 23.78 12.19 -16.40
CA PRO A 581 23.43 12.57 -15.04
C PRO A 581 21.91 12.51 -14.81
N LEU A 582 21.48 11.90 -13.71
CA LEU A 582 20.07 11.58 -13.45
C LEU A 582 19.12 12.76 -13.71
N TYR A 583 19.46 13.94 -13.18
CA TYR A 583 18.62 15.14 -13.34
C TYR A 583 18.52 15.66 -14.77
N LEU A 584 19.44 15.30 -15.66
CA LEU A 584 19.48 15.72 -17.07
C LEU A 584 18.87 14.68 -18.01
N ARG A 585 18.42 13.53 -17.50
CA ARG A 585 17.79 12.50 -18.33
C ARG A 585 16.45 13.00 -18.87
N HIS A 586 16.17 12.66 -20.12
CA HIS A 586 14.84 12.79 -20.70
C HIS A 586 14.00 11.57 -20.32
N ALA A 587 12.73 11.79 -20.01
CA ALA A 587 11.82 10.68 -19.74
C ALA A 587 11.54 9.86 -21.02
N PRO A 588 11.30 8.54 -20.88
CA PRO A 588 11.29 7.56 -21.98
C PRO A 588 10.01 7.49 -22.81
#